data_AF-A0A4P9X6Y2-F1
#
_entry.id   AF-A0A4P9X6Y2-F1
#
_cell.length_a   1.000
_cell.length_b   1.000
_cell.length_c   1.000
_cell.angle_alpha   90.00
_cell.angle_beta   90.00
_cell.angle_gamma   90.00
#
_symmetry.space_group_name_H-M   'P 1'
#
loop_
_entity.id
_entity.type
_entity.pdbx_description
1 polymer ?
#
loop_
_entity_poly.entity_id
_entity_poly.type
_entity_poly.pdbx_seq_one_letter_code
_entity_poly.pdbx_strand_id
1 'polypeptide(L)'
;EDMSQYTCSINSLFNQFQLCFTPIPQVKQWYRHGTYRSCKKEREELMFCVGLTGKPKAEQQRRIKERQDAQRHLKMTQRPSQAVWALRTAPPPGFP
;
A
#
# COMPACT_ATOMS: atom_id res chain seq x y z
N GLU A 1 13.26 -1.89 -16.54
CA GLU A 1 12.25 -1.71 -15.48
C GLU A 1 12.27 -2.95 -14.61
N ASP A 2 12.71 -2.84 -13.37
CA ASP A 2 12.81 -3.98 -12.46
C ASP A 2 11.40 -4.39 -12.01
N MET A 3 10.82 -5.38 -12.70
CA MET A 3 9.66 -6.12 -12.21
C MET A 3 10.12 -6.96 -11.01
N SER A 4 10.33 -6.29 -9.87
CA SER A 4 10.35 -6.93 -8.57
C SER A 4 9.16 -7.89 -8.54
N GLN A 5 9.44 -9.19 -8.58
CA GLN A 5 8.44 -10.22 -8.44
C GLN A 5 7.76 -9.98 -7.09
N TYR A 6 6.56 -9.39 -7.13
CA TYR A 6 5.71 -9.31 -5.95
C TYR A 6 5.25 -10.73 -5.63
N THR A 7 6.09 -11.43 -4.87
CA THR A 7 5.75 -12.71 -4.28
C THR A 7 4.80 -12.41 -3.13
N CYS A 8 3.53 -12.72 -3.36
CA CYS A 8 2.51 -12.65 -2.35
C CYS A 8 2.77 -13.76 -1.31
N SER A 9 3.68 -13.51 -0.37
CA SER A 9 4.08 -14.48 0.64
C SER A 9 3.12 -14.42 1.83
N ILE A 10 2.21 -15.40 1.88
CA ILE A 10 1.13 -15.46 2.89
C ILE A 10 1.70 -15.46 4.31
N ASN A 11 2.75 -16.26 4.57
CA ASN A 11 3.37 -16.35 5.89
C ASN A 11 3.93 -15.00 6.37
N SER A 12 4.53 -14.23 5.46
CA SER A 12 5.06 -12.90 5.81
C SER A 12 3.94 -11.93 6.17
N LEU A 13 2.88 -11.89 5.35
CA LEU A 13 1.72 -11.02 5.59
C LEU A 13 0.94 -11.44 6.84
N PHE A 14 0.86 -12.73 7.12
CA PHE A 14 0.25 -13.25 8.34
C PHE A 14 1.05 -12.83 9.58
N ASN A 15 2.37 -12.97 9.54
CA ASN A 15 3.24 -12.52 10.63
C ASN A 15 3.08 -11.01 10.88
N GLN A 16 3.01 -10.19 9.82
CA GLN A 16 2.76 -8.76 9.95
C GLN A 16 1.40 -8.45 10.58
N PHE A 17 0.35 -9.15 10.15
CA PHE A 17 -0.99 -9.03 10.72
C PHE A 17 -1.00 -9.38 12.21
N GLN A 18 -0.39 -10.50 12.60
CA GLN A 18 -0.27 -10.91 13.99
C GLN A 18 0.52 -9.89 14.82
N LEU A 19 1.65 -9.40 14.29
CA LEU A 19 2.47 -8.38 14.95
C LEU A 19 1.69 -7.10 15.23
N CYS A 20 0.73 -6.73 14.39
CA CYS A 20 -0.12 -5.57 14.65
C CYS A 20 -0.95 -5.70 15.93
N PHE A 21 -1.42 -6.92 16.27
CA PHE A 21 -2.19 -7.19 17.48
C PHE A 21 -1.36 -7.44 18.72
N THR A 22 -0.03 -7.42 18.62
CA THR A 22 0.82 -7.60 19.80
C THR A 22 0.63 -6.46 20.80
N PRO A 23 0.82 -6.71 22.11
CA PRO A 23 0.48 -5.74 23.15
C PRO A 23 1.33 -4.45 23.06
N ILE A 24 2.61 -4.57 22.70
CA ILE A 24 3.53 -3.42 22.63
C ILE A 24 3.03 -2.32 21.67
N PRO A 25 2.77 -2.59 20.37
CA PRO A 25 2.25 -1.58 19.46
C PRO A 25 0.84 -1.10 19.82
N GLN A 26 -0.01 -1.96 20.39
CA GLN A 26 -1.36 -1.58 20.81
C GLN A 26 -1.35 -0.60 21.99
N VAL A 27 -0.57 -0.91 23.03
CA VAL A 27 -0.38 -0.03 24.20
C VAL A 27 0.29 1.28 23.79
N LYS A 28 1.29 1.23 22.89
CA LYS A 28 1.95 2.46 22.39
C LYS A 28 0.98 3.38 21.63
N GLN A 29 0.11 2.82 20.79
CA GLN A 29 -0.92 3.60 20.09
C GLN A 29 -1.92 4.18 21.08
N TRP A 30 -2.39 3.37 22.02
CA TRP A 30 -3.34 3.78 23.03
C TRP A 30 -2.76 4.89 23.92
N TYR A 31 -1.51 4.78 24.35
CA TYR A 31 -0.82 5.81 25.11
C TYR A 31 -0.71 7.14 24.34
N ARG A 32 -0.44 7.10 23.04
CA ARG A 32 -0.25 8.32 22.21
C ARG A 32 -1.55 8.97 21.75
N HIS A 33 -2.55 8.16 21.43
CA HIS A 33 -3.75 8.60 20.70
C HIS A 33 -5.06 8.23 21.41
N GLY A 34 -5.01 7.57 22.57
CA GLY A 34 -6.19 7.13 23.33
C GLY A 34 -7.01 6.03 22.64
N THR A 35 -6.55 5.49 21.51
CA THR A 35 -7.27 4.56 20.66
C THR A 35 -6.45 3.30 20.39
N TYR A 36 -7.14 2.18 20.21
CA TYR A 36 -6.47 0.96 19.73
C TYR A 36 -6.03 1.12 18.28
N ARG A 37 -4.93 0.47 17.92
CA ARG A 37 -4.41 0.51 16.55
C ARG A 37 -5.34 -0.28 15.64
N SER A 38 -5.80 0.35 14.56
CA SER A 38 -6.60 -0.29 13.53
C SER A 38 -5.72 -1.14 12.61
N CYS A 39 -5.66 -2.46 12.88
CA CYS A 39 -4.93 -3.44 12.06
C CYS A 39 -5.64 -3.79 10.73
N LYS A 40 -6.44 -2.85 10.20
CA LYS A 40 -7.29 -3.06 9.03
C LYS A 40 -6.44 -3.22 7.76
N LYS A 41 -5.37 -2.43 7.64
CA LYS A 41 -4.48 -2.45 6.47
C LYS A 41 -3.79 -3.80 6.32
N GLU A 42 -3.18 -4.29 7.40
CA GLU A 42 -2.48 -5.57 7.43
C GLU A 42 -3.46 -6.72 7.13
N ARG A 43 -4.70 -6.64 7.63
CA ARG A 43 -5.77 -7.61 7.32
C ARG A 43 -6.11 -7.62 5.84
N GLU A 44 -6.29 -6.46 5.23
CA GLU A 44 -6.66 -6.33 3.81
C GLU A 44 -5.55 -6.82 2.88
N GLU A 45 -4.28 -6.60 3.25
CA GLU A 45 -3.13 -7.14 2.53
C GLU A 45 -3.10 -8.67 2.57
N LEU A 46 -3.30 -9.26 3.76
CA LEU A 46 -3.41 -10.71 3.92
C LEU A 46 -4.58 -11.29 3.11
N MET A 47 -5.78 -10.72 3.25
CA MET A 47 -6.99 -11.22 2.59
C MET A 47 -6.91 -11.10 1.06
N PHE A 48 -6.32 -10.01 0.56
CA PHE A 48 -6.03 -9.90 -0.87
C PHE A 48 -5.12 -11.02 -1.35
N CYS A 49 -4.06 -11.31 -0.59
CA CYS A 49 -3.12 -12.37 -0.95
C CYS A 49 -3.77 -13.74 -0.95
N VAL A 50 -4.55 -14.04 0.08
CA VAL A 50 -5.31 -15.28 0.20
C VAL A 50 -6.28 -15.42 -0.97
N GLY A 51 -6.99 -14.35 -1.35
CA GLY A 51 -7.90 -14.36 -2.50
C GLY A 51 -7.23 -14.52 -3.88
N LEU A 52 -5.91 -14.35 -3.96
CA LEU A 52 -5.13 -14.65 -5.16
C LEU A 52 -4.64 -16.11 -5.20
N THR A 53 -4.69 -16.84 -4.08
CA THR A 53 -4.29 -18.25 -4.05
C THR A 53 -5.27 -19.07 -4.90
N GLY A 54 -4.74 -19.99 -5.71
CA GLY A 54 -5.53 -20.79 -6.65
C GLY A 54 -5.83 -20.16 -8.01
N LYS A 55 -5.43 -18.89 -8.25
CA LYS A 55 -5.57 -18.25 -9.58
C LYS A 55 -4.37 -18.53 -10.50
N PRO A 56 -4.54 -18.48 -11.83
CA PRO A 56 -3.43 -18.57 -12.77
C PRO A 56 -2.40 -17.45 -12.53
N LYS A 57 -1.11 -17.76 -12.70
CA LYS A 57 -0.01 -16.79 -12.49
C LYS A 57 -0.20 -15.48 -13.26
N ALA A 58 -0.71 -15.55 -14.49
CA ALA A 58 -0.99 -14.37 -15.30
C ALA A 58 -2.08 -13.47 -14.68
N GLU A 59 -3.15 -14.05 -14.13
CA GLU A 59 -4.20 -13.29 -13.46
C GLU A 59 -3.70 -12.70 -12.13
N GLN A 60 -2.88 -13.45 -11.38
CA GLN A 60 -2.26 -12.97 -10.15
C GLN A 60 -1.41 -11.72 -10.41
N GLN A 61 -0.51 -11.78 -11.39
CA GLN A 61 0.34 -10.65 -11.76
C GLN A 61 -0.49 -9.44 -12.21
N ARG A 62 -1.55 -9.67 -13.00
CA ARG A 62 -2.44 -8.59 -13.46
C ARG A 62 -3.10 -7.87 -12.28
N ARG A 63 -3.72 -8.62 -11.35
CA ARG A 63 -4.40 -8.05 -10.18
C ARG A 63 -3.45 -7.33 -9.23
N ILE A 64 -2.24 -7.86 -9.07
CA ILE A 64 -1.19 -7.21 -8.27
C ILE A 64 -0.79 -5.88 -8.90
N LYS A 65 -0.61 -5.84 -10.22
CA LYS A 65 -0.29 -4.61 -10.97
C LYS A 65 -1.40 -3.59 -10.85
N GLU A 66 -2.65 -3.98 -11.09
CA GLU A 66 -3.84 -3.12 -10.95
C GLU A 66 -3.90 -2.47 -9.55
N ARG A 67 -3.63 -3.24 -8.49
CA ARG A 67 -3.60 -2.71 -7.12
C ARG A 67 -2.46 -1.71 -6.91
N GLN A 68 -1.27 -1.97 -7.46
CA GLN A 68 -0.14 -1.05 -7.35
C GLN A 68 -0.37 0.24 -8.10
N ASP A 69 -0.95 0.17 -9.30
CA ASP A 69 -1.28 1.34 -10.09
C ASP A 69 -2.33 2.19 -9.36
N ALA A 70 -3.36 1.55 -8.77
CA ALA A 70 -4.33 2.24 -7.92
C ALA A 70 -3.69 2.90 -6.68
N GLN A 71 -2.79 2.20 -5.98
CA GLN A 71 -2.07 2.77 -4.82
C GLN A 71 -1.14 3.91 -5.22
N ARG A 72 -0.45 3.78 -6.36
CA ARG A 72 0.40 4.84 -6.92
C ARG A 72 -0.44 6.06 -7.27
N HIS A 73 -1.58 5.86 -7.93
CA HIS A 73 -2.52 6.92 -8.26
C HIS A 73 -3.00 7.63 -6.99
N LEU A 74 -3.50 6.90 -5.98
CA LEU A 74 -3.92 7.47 -4.71
C LEU A 74 -2.80 8.27 -4.02
N LYS A 75 -1.58 7.73 -4.00
CA LYS A 75 -0.41 8.42 -3.42
C LYS A 75 -0.07 9.70 -4.16
N MET A 76 -0.26 9.75 -5.48
CA MET A 76 -0.06 10.97 -6.25
C MET A 76 -1.18 11.97 -5.95
N THR A 77 -2.45 11.57 -6.02
CA THR A 77 -3.61 12.45 -5.81
C THR A 77 -3.69 13.01 -4.39
N GLN A 78 -3.34 12.22 -3.36
CA GLN A 78 -3.41 12.66 -1.96
C GLN A 78 -2.23 13.55 -1.53
N ARG A 79 -1.25 13.81 -2.40
CA ARG A 79 -0.14 14.69 -2.04
C ARG A 79 -0.62 16.13 -1.98
N PRO A 80 -0.46 16.82 -0.83
CA PRO A 80 -0.91 18.20 -0.67
C PRO A 80 -0.21 19.16 -1.65
N SER A 81 0.98 18.80 -2.13
CA SER A 81 1.72 19.59 -3.11
C SER A 81 1.00 19.74 -4.45
N GLN A 82 0.11 18.81 -4.84
CA GLN A 82 -0.66 18.95 -6.08
C GLN A 82 -1.78 19.99 -5.97
N ALA A 83 -2.31 20.21 -4.76
CA ALA A 83 -3.30 21.26 -4.51
C ALA A 83 -2.67 22.67 -4.55
N VAL A 84 -1.38 22.78 -4.21
CA VAL A 84 -0.62 24.05 -4.24
C VAL A 84 0.05 24.28 -5.60
N TRP A 85 0.49 23.22 -6.28
CA TRP A 85 1.25 23.30 -7.54
C TRP A 85 0.61 22.41 -8.61
N ALA A 86 0.09 23.02 -9.69
CA ALA A 86 -0.36 22.28 -10.86
C ALA A 86 0.85 21.69 -11.62
N LEU A 87 0.71 20.45 -12.11
CA LEU A 87 1.69 19.86 -13.02
C LEU A 87 1.75 20.70 -14.31
N ARG A 88 2.94 21.20 -14.64
CA ARG A 88 3.16 22.00 -15.84
C ARG A 88 3.13 21.07 -17.06
N THR A 89 2.29 21.40 -18.04
CA THR A 89 2.23 20.73 -19.34
C THR A 89 3.32 21.21 -20.31
N ALA A 90 3.89 22.38 -20.08
CA ALA A 90 4.97 22.95 -20.89
C ALA A 90 6.06 23.57 -20.00
N PRO A 91 7.33 23.62 -20.47
CA PRO A 91 8.38 24.34 -19.78
C PRO A 91 8.08 25.85 -19.74
N PRO A 92 8.55 26.57 -18.70
CA PRO A 92 8.37 28.02 -18.63
C PRO A 92 9.13 28.74 -19.76
N PRO A 93 8.62 29.88 -20.25
CA PRO A 93 9.28 30.62 -21.33
C PRO A 93 10.65 31.14 -20.86
N GLY A 94 11.71 30.83 -21.64
CA GLY A 94 13.08 31.24 -21.36
C GLY A 94 13.93 30.26 -20.53
N PHE A 95 13.52 28.99 -20.41
CA PHE A 95 14.36 27.92 -19.84
C PHE A 95 15.52 27.59 -20.83
N PRO A 96 16.79 27.56 -20.38
CA PRO A 96 17.92 27.22 -21.26
C PRO A 96 17.88 25.77 -21.76
#